data_AF-A0A9E2XYT4-F1
#
_entry.id   AF-A0A9E2XYT4-F1
#
_cell.length_a   1.000
_cell.length_b   1.000
_cell.length_c   1.000
_cell.angle_alpha   90.00
_cell.angle_beta   90.00
_cell.angle_gamma   90.00
#
_symmetry.space_group_name_H-M   'P 1'
#
loop_
_entity.id
_entity.type
_entity.pdbx_description
1 polymer ?
#
loop_
_entity_poly.entity_id
_entity_poly.type
_entity_poly.pdbx_seq_one_letter_code
_entity_poly.pdbx_strand_id
1 'polypeptide(L)'
;MKRVLSALVVSGGIALTTGIVSPVLAGAPIPLADGAPVQTLAPVVSRITPGVVGISVRGRVREDNPLLQDPMFRRFFNLQQQPVERETQATGSGVIVDAAQGYVMTNAHVVENASNIEVTTKDNRRLTAKLIGRDADT
;
A
#
# COMPACT_ATOMS: atom_id res chain seq x y z
N MET A 1 65.55 -49.02 4.31
CA MET A 1 66.57 -48.08 4.84
C MET A 1 66.14 -46.65 4.48
N LYS A 2 66.00 -45.77 5.49
CA LYS A 2 66.10 -44.28 5.50
C LYS A 2 65.36 -43.52 4.36
N ARG A 3 64.45 -42.57 4.60
CA ARG A 3 64.64 -41.35 5.41
C ARG A 3 63.30 -40.71 5.79
N VAL A 4 63.29 -40.20 7.01
CA VAL A 4 62.34 -39.24 7.59
C VAL A 4 62.57 -37.87 6.94
N LEU A 5 61.51 -37.10 6.69
CA LEU A 5 61.60 -35.64 6.67
C LEU A 5 60.36 -35.05 7.35
N SER A 6 60.58 -34.54 8.55
CA SER A 6 59.63 -33.74 9.31
C SER A 6 59.54 -32.34 8.71
N ALA A 7 58.33 -31.82 8.55
CA ALA A 7 58.09 -30.39 8.40
C ALA A 7 56.94 -30.00 9.33
N LEU A 8 57.32 -29.37 10.43
CA LEU A 8 56.46 -28.67 11.38
C LEU A 8 56.11 -27.31 10.78
N VAL A 9 54.83 -27.07 10.49
CA VAL A 9 54.29 -25.71 10.36
C VAL A 9 53.00 -25.67 11.18
N VAL A 10 53.10 -25.02 12.34
CA VAL A 10 51.97 -24.57 13.14
C VAL A 10 51.76 -23.11 12.81
N SER A 11 50.62 -22.75 12.22
CA SER A 11 50.00 -21.43 12.43
C SER A 11 48.60 -21.37 11.82
N GLY A 12 47.63 -21.02 12.66
CA GLY A 12 46.41 -20.31 12.25
C GLY A 12 45.25 -21.15 11.74
N GLY A 13 44.53 -21.82 12.65
CA GLY A 13 43.20 -22.33 12.35
C GLY A 13 42.23 -21.18 12.08
N ILE A 14 41.94 -20.93 10.80
CA ILE A 14 40.69 -20.27 10.39
C ILE A 14 39.71 -21.42 10.12
N ALA A 15 38.91 -21.75 11.13
CA ALA A 15 37.73 -22.56 10.92
C ALA A 15 36.71 -21.68 10.16
N LEU A 16 36.59 -21.89 8.85
CA LEU A 16 35.41 -21.48 8.10
C LEU A 16 34.21 -22.27 8.63
N THR A 17 33.51 -21.72 9.62
CA THR A 17 32.17 -22.17 9.94
C THR A 17 31.23 -21.55 8.92
N THR A 18 30.83 -22.35 7.93
CA THR A 18 29.66 -22.08 7.10
C THR A 18 28.45 -21.99 8.02
N GLY A 19 28.11 -20.77 8.44
CA GLY A 19 26.89 -20.50 9.19
C GLY A 19 25.69 -20.77 8.29
N ILE A 20 24.98 -21.85 8.58
CA ILE A 20 23.66 -22.13 8.00
C ILE A 20 22.74 -21.02 8.52
N VAL A 21 22.43 -20.04 7.67
CA VAL A 21 21.39 -19.05 7.96
C VAL A 21 20.07 -19.80 7.89
N SER A 22 19.60 -20.27 9.04
CA SER A 22 18.29 -20.91 9.14
C SER A 22 17.22 -19.86 8.82
N PRO A 23 16.27 -20.13 7.90
CA PRO A 23 15.20 -19.21 7.64
C PRO A 23 14.35 -19.14 8.92
N VAL A 24 14.35 -17.98 9.57
CA VAL A 24 13.40 -17.68 10.64
C VAL A 24 12.00 -17.80 10.04
N LEU A 25 11.31 -18.88 10.39
CA LEU A 25 9.90 -19.07 10.06
C LEU A 25 9.13 -17.90 10.70
N ALA A 26 8.57 -17.04 9.86
CA ALA A 26 7.66 -15.98 10.29
C ALA A 26 6.45 -16.62 10.99
N GLY A 27 6.47 -16.65 12.32
CA GLY A 27 5.48 -17.34 13.14
C GLY A 27 5.93 -17.74 14.55
N ALA A 28 7.22 -17.60 14.89
CA ALA A 28 7.67 -17.86 16.26
C ALA A 28 7.12 -16.80 17.24
N PRO A 29 6.58 -17.20 18.42
CA PRO A 29 6.12 -16.27 19.43
C PRO A 29 7.28 -15.43 19.94
N ILE A 30 7.08 -14.12 20.00
CA ILE A 30 8.04 -13.16 20.55
C ILE A 30 8.19 -13.50 22.04
N PRO A 31 9.39 -13.82 22.55
CA PRO A 31 9.56 -14.10 23.97
C PRO A 31 9.31 -12.81 24.76
N LEU A 32 8.26 -12.80 25.59
CA LEU A 32 8.10 -11.79 26.62
C LEU A 32 8.97 -12.16 27.83
N ALA A 33 9.53 -11.13 28.49
CA ALA A 33 10.00 -11.27 29.87
C ALA A 33 8.90 -12.00 30.67
N ASP A 34 9.27 -13.09 31.33
CA ASP A 34 8.42 -13.97 32.16
C ASP A 34 7.61 -15.09 31.47
N GLY A 35 7.90 -15.45 30.21
CA GLY A 35 7.53 -16.78 29.69
C GLY A 35 6.03 -17.05 29.48
N ALA A 36 5.17 -16.03 29.60
CA ALA A 36 3.77 -16.12 29.21
C ALA A 36 3.63 -15.92 27.68
N PRO A 37 2.85 -16.76 26.97
CA PRO A 37 2.59 -16.54 25.56
C PRO A 37 1.88 -15.20 25.37
N VAL A 38 2.51 -14.31 24.60
CA VAL A 38 1.96 -13.01 24.26
C VAL A 38 0.66 -13.23 23.49
N GLN A 39 -0.46 -12.79 24.05
CA GLN A 39 -1.71 -12.76 23.29
C GLN A 39 -1.58 -11.68 22.22
N THR A 40 -1.43 -12.13 20.96
CA THR A 40 -1.24 -11.25 19.80
C THR A 40 -2.41 -11.36 18.83
N LEU A 41 -2.82 -10.22 18.26
CA LEU A 41 -3.81 -10.17 17.18
C LEU A 41 -3.22 -10.57 15.81
N ALA A 42 -1.90 -10.75 15.70
CA ALA A 42 -1.22 -11.05 14.45
C ALA A 42 -1.83 -12.25 13.67
N PRO A 43 -2.25 -13.37 14.31
CA PRO A 43 -2.87 -14.48 13.60
C PRO A 43 -4.22 -14.11 12.96
N VAL A 44 -5.01 -13.25 13.61
CA VAL A 44 -6.31 -12.79 13.08
C VAL A 44 -6.07 -11.78 11.96
N VAL A 45 -5.21 -10.78 12.19
CA VAL A 45 -4.85 -9.76 11.20
C VAL A 45 -4.33 -10.41 9.92
N SER A 46 -3.44 -11.41 10.05
CA SER A 46 -2.85 -12.11 8.90
C SER A 46 -3.89 -12.81 8.03
N ARG A 47 -4.97 -13.33 8.63
CA ARG A 47 -6.09 -13.97 7.91
C ARG A 47 -7.01 -12.96 7.23
N ILE A 48 -7.24 -11.78 7.83
CA ILE A 48 -8.19 -10.78 7.31
C ILE A 48 -7.56 -9.76 6.35
N THR A 49 -6.25 -9.48 6.46
CA THR A 49 -5.59 -8.46 5.62
C THR A 49 -5.76 -8.69 4.12
N PRO A 50 -5.77 -9.93 3.59
CA PRO A 50 -6.02 -10.15 2.16
C PRO A 50 -7.38 -9.62 1.68
N GLY A 51 -8.36 -9.43 2.57
CA GLY A 51 -9.66 -8.83 2.25
C GLY A 51 -9.63 -7.29 2.20
N VAL A 52 -8.53 -6.64 2.56
CA VAL A 52 -8.38 -5.19 2.56
C VAL A 52 -7.54 -4.75 1.36
N VAL A 53 -7.97 -3.69 0.70
CA VAL A 53 -7.31 -3.13 -0.49
C VAL A 53 -7.02 -1.65 -0.30
N GLY A 54 -5.95 -1.16 -0.94
CA GLY A 54 -5.71 0.26 -1.13
C GLY A 54 -6.53 0.77 -2.32
N ILE A 55 -7.03 1.99 -2.22
CA ILE A 55 -7.78 2.67 -3.28
C ILE A 55 -7.08 3.98 -3.58
N SER A 56 -6.74 4.18 -4.85
CA SER A 56 -6.27 5.45 -5.38
C SER A 56 -7.26 5.95 -6.41
N VAL A 57 -7.71 7.18 -6.24
CA VAL A 57 -8.70 7.82 -7.11
C VAL A 57 -8.07 9.06 -7.71
N ARG A 58 -8.26 9.21 -9.01
CA ARG A 58 -8.03 10.46 -9.73
C ARG A 58 -9.38 10.98 -10.18
N GLY A 59 -9.60 12.27 -10.02
CA GLY A 59 -10.84 12.96 -10.37
C GLY A 59 -10.57 14.28 -11.04
N ARG A 60 -11.62 14.92 -11.54
CA ARG A 60 -11.57 16.31 -11.98
C ARG A 60 -12.73 17.06 -11.34
N VAL A 61 -12.42 18.22 -10.77
CA VAL A 61 -13.41 19.11 -10.17
C VAL A 61 -13.33 20.43 -10.90
N ARG A 62 -14.47 21.02 -11.22
CA ARG A 62 -14.52 22.39 -11.75
C ARG A 62 -14.27 23.35 -10.61
N GLU A 63 -13.21 24.14 -10.73
CA GLU A 63 -12.88 25.16 -9.75
C GLU A 63 -13.65 26.43 -10.08
N ASP A 64 -14.74 26.66 -9.36
CA ASP A 64 -15.50 27.90 -9.46
C ASP A 64 -14.81 28.98 -8.61
N ASN A 65 -13.99 29.80 -9.26
CA ASN A 65 -13.36 30.95 -8.63
C ASN A 65 -14.24 32.20 -8.82
N PRO A 66 -14.80 32.80 -7.75
CA PRO A 66 -15.66 33.97 -7.83
C PRO A 66 -15.02 35.18 -8.54
N LEU A 67 -13.70 35.37 -8.41
CA LEU A 67 -12.97 36.45 -9.08
C LEU A 67 -12.93 36.26 -10.61
N LEU A 68 -12.79 35.01 -11.06
CA LEU A 68 -12.84 34.65 -12.48
C LEU A 68 -14.27 34.70 -13.04
N GLN A 69 -15.28 34.82 -12.19
CA GLN A 69 -16.68 35.02 -12.58
C GLN A 69 -17.08 36.50 -12.66
N ASP A 70 -16.24 37.46 -12.26
CA ASP A 70 -16.53 38.89 -12.43
C ASP A 70 -16.26 39.35 -13.88
N PRO A 71 -17.24 39.92 -14.61
CA PRO A 71 -17.04 40.49 -15.93
C PRO A 71 -16.01 41.64 -15.98
N MET A 72 -15.91 42.44 -14.92
CA MET A 72 -15.00 43.60 -14.88
C MET A 72 -13.55 43.16 -14.75
N PHE A 73 -13.24 42.29 -13.77
CA PHE A 73 -11.93 41.68 -13.60
C PHE A 73 -11.45 40.99 -14.89
N ARG A 74 -12.33 40.19 -15.52
CA ARG A 74 -12.01 39.48 -16.77
C ARG A 74 -11.68 40.41 -17.93
N ARG A 75 -12.41 41.51 -18.08
CA ARG A 75 -12.15 42.51 -19.13
C ARG A 75 -10.84 43.26 -18.88
N PHE A 76 -10.54 43.59 -17.63
CA PHE A 76 -9.30 44.26 -17.26
C PHE A 76 -8.05 43.40 -17.57
N PHE A 77 -8.11 42.09 -17.29
CA PHE A 77 -7.01 41.15 -17.53
C PHE A 77 -7.09 40.39 -18.87
N ASN A 78 -8.09 40.69 -19.71
CA ASN A 78 -8.35 40.03 -21.00
C ASN A 78 -8.41 38.49 -20.91
N LEU A 79 -9.04 37.97 -19.85
CA LEU A 79 -9.13 36.52 -19.58
C LEU A 79 -10.25 35.88 -20.41
N GLN A 80 -9.94 34.77 -21.07
CA GLN A 80 -10.92 33.98 -21.82
C GLN A 80 -11.82 33.17 -20.89
N GLN A 81 -13.09 32.96 -21.28
CA GLN A 81 -14.02 32.12 -20.54
C GLN A 81 -13.70 30.64 -20.77
N GLN A 82 -12.69 30.13 -20.06
CA GLN A 82 -12.39 28.71 -20.01
C GLN A 82 -12.73 28.19 -18.60
N PRO A 83 -13.58 27.16 -18.47
CA PRO A 83 -13.74 26.46 -17.19
C PRO A 83 -12.39 25.91 -16.75
N VAL A 84 -11.95 26.24 -15.54
CA VAL A 84 -10.74 25.66 -14.95
C VAL A 84 -11.13 24.31 -14.35
N GLU A 85 -10.73 23.23 -15.03
CA GLU A 85 -10.79 21.89 -14.45
C GLU A 85 -9.51 21.62 -13.67
N ARG A 86 -9.63 21.30 -12.38
CA ARG A 86 -8.52 20.90 -11.53
C ARG A 86 -8.53 19.38 -11.36
N GLU A 87 -7.39 18.76 -11.59
CA GLU A 87 -7.20 17.36 -11.22
C GLU A 87 -7.17 17.23 -9.70
N THR A 88 -8.01 16.33 -9.17
CA THR A 88 -8.01 15.96 -7.76
C THR A 88 -7.51 14.53 -7.61
N GLN A 89 -6.89 14.25 -6.48
CA GLN A 89 -6.42 12.92 -6.13
C GLN A 89 -6.92 12.60 -4.73
N ALA A 90 -7.48 11.40 -4.57
CA ALA A 90 -7.89 10.87 -3.29
C ALA A 90 -7.26 9.50 -3.09
N THR A 91 -6.96 9.16 -1.85
CA THR A 91 -6.46 7.84 -1.47
C THR A 91 -7.27 7.36 -0.27
N GLY A 92 -7.57 6.07 -0.25
CA GLY A 92 -8.31 5.44 0.83
C GLY A 92 -8.05 3.94 0.88
N SER A 93 -8.85 3.27 1.69
CA SER A 93 -8.90 1.81 1.76
C SER A 93 -10.29 1.31 1.39
N GLY A 94 -10.36 0.04 1.02
CA GLY A 94 -11.61 -0.67 0.81
C GLY A 94 -11.54 -2.09 1.33
N VAL A 95 -12.69 -2.74 1.40
CA VAL A 95 -12.83 -4.13 1.82
C VAL A 95 -13.51 -4.92 0.70
N ILE A 96 -12.95 -6.07 0.36
CA ILE A 96 -13.54 -7.01 -0.60
C ILE A 96 -14.72 -7.70 0.09
N VAL A 97 -15.93 -7.48 -0.42
CA VAL A 97 -17.17 -8.08 0.12
C VAL A 97 -17.61 -9.30 -0.69
N ASP A 98 -17.26 -9.35 -1.97
CA ASP A 98 -17.47 -10.51 -2.84
C ASP A 98 -16.23 -10.70 -3.71
N ALA A 99 -15.44 -11.75 -3.43
CA ALA A 99 -14.22 -12.04 -4.17
C ALA A 99 -14.49 -12.69 -5.55
N ALA A 100 -15.64 -13.33 -5.74
CA ALA A 100 -16.00 -13.97 -7.00
C ALA A 100 -16.46 -12.93 -8.03
N GLN A 101 -17.23 -11.93 -7.56
CA GLN A 101 -17.68 -10.80 -8.40
C GLN A 101 -16.70 -9.62 -8.40
N GLY A 102 -15.76 -9.58 -7.44
CA GLY A 102 -14.78 -8.49 -7.32
C GLY A 102 -15.34 -7.21 -6.72
N TYR A 103 -16.36 -7.30 -5.85
CA TYR A 103 -16.95 -6.13 -5.21
C TYR A 103 -16.13 -5.65 -4.03
N VAL A 104 -15.85 -4.35 -4.03
CA VAL A 104 -15.10 -3.64 -3.01
C VAL A 104 -15.97 -2.54 -2.44
N MET A 105 -16.08 -2.49 -1.12
CA MET A 105 -16.76 -1.43 -0.39
C MET A 105 -15.75 -0.41 0.14
N THR A 106 -16.06 0.88 -0.01
CA THR A 106 -15.27 1.99 0.53
C THR A 106 -16.18 3.13 0.93
N ASN A 107 -15.62 4.16 1.56
CA ASN A 107 -16.37 5.35 1.91
C ASN A 107 -16.77 6.12 0.65
N ALA A 108 -17.97 6.67 0.68
CA ALA A 108 -18.55 7.43 -0.41
C ALA A 108 -17.60 8.55 -0.89
N HIS A 109 -17.10 9.38 0.04
CA HIS A 109 -16.20 10.52 -0.26
C HIS A 109 -14.89 10.13 -0.94
N VAL A 110 -14.40 8.89 -0.77
CA VAL A 110 -13.13 8.43 -1.41
C VAL A 110 -13.29 8.34 -2.92
N VAL A 111 -14.47 7.96 -3.38
CA VAL A 111 -14.81 7.79 -4.80
C VAL A 111 -15.59 8.97 -5.36
N GLU A 112 -15.61 10.09 -4.65
CA GLU A 112 -16.28 11.30 -5.09
C GLU A 112 -15.59 11.95 -6.27
N ASN A 113 -16.36 12.36 -7.29
CA ASN A 113 -15.83 12.95 -8.52
C ASN A 113 -14.74 12.11 -9.19
N ALA A 114 -14.72 10.79 -8.93
CA ALA A 114 -13.73 9.87 -9.45
C ALA A 114 -13.89 9.70 -10.97
N SER A 115 -12.84 10.05 -11.71
CA SER A 115 -12.74 9.76 -13.14
C SER A 115 -12.00 8.44 -13.39
N ASN A 116 -11.07 8.08 -12.50
CA ASN A 116 -10.34 6.82 -12.53
C ASN A 116 -10.17 6.29 -11.10
N ILE A 117 -10.48 5.00 -10.90
CA ILE A 117 -10.34 4.31 -9.63
C ILE A 117 -9.38 3.14 -9.83
N GLU A 118 -8.31 3.12 -9.06
CA GLU A 118 -7.31 2.06 -9.03
C GLU A 118 -7.32 1.38 -7.66
N VAL A 119 -7.44 0.06 -7.66
CA VAL A 119 -7.43 -0.78 -6.47
C VAL A 119 -6.12 -1.53 -6.41
N THR A 120 -5.42 -1.42 -5.28
CA THR A 120 -4.18 -2.15 -5.01
C THR A 120 -4.43 -3.22 -3.96
N THR A 121 -4.22 -4.48 -4.32
CA THR A 121 -4.37 -5.63 -3.40
C THR A 121 -3.10 -5.85 -2.57
N LYS A 122 -3.19 -6.65 -1.50
CA LYS A 122 -2.06 -6.95 -0.58
C LYS A 122 -0.81 -7.49 -1.30
N ASP A 123 -0.99 -8.20 -2.41
CA ASP A 123 0.05 -8.75 -3.28
C ASP A 123 0.57 -7.74 -4.33
N ASN A 124 0.28 -6.45 -4.16
CA ASN A 124 0.69 -5.35 -5.04
C ASN A 124 0.13 -5.38 -6.47
N ARG A 125 -0.93 -6.15 -6.73
CA ARG A 125 -1.62 -6.06 -8.03
C ARG A 125 -2.46 -4.79 -8.07
N ARG A 126 -2.42 -4.10 -9.21
CA ARG A 126 -3.21 -2.90 -9.47
C ARG A 126 -4.30 -3.23 -10.47
N LEU A 127 -5.53 -2.90 -10.12
CA LEU A 127 -6.73 -3.22 -10.89
C LEU A 127 -7.54 -1.95 -11.08
N THR A 128 -8.01 -1.70 -12.30
CA THR A 128 -8.97 -0.62 -12.54
C THR A 128 -10.35 -1.06 -12.07
N ALA A 129 -10.99 -0.21 -11.26
CA ALA A 129 -12.33 -0.45 -10.76
C ALA A 129 -13.34 0.52 -11.40
N LYS A 130 -14.60 0.09 -11.41
CA LYS A 130 -15.74 0.90 -11.83
C LYS A 130 -16.66 1.10 -10.65
N LEU A 131 -17.16 2.32 -10.47
CA LEU A 131 -18.19 2.61 -9.49
C LEU A 131 -19.50 1.90 -9.89
N ILE A 132 -20.01 1.02 -9.03
CA ILE A 132 -21.27 0.30 -9.22
C ILE A 132 -22.44 1.08 -8.60
N GLY A 133 -22.22 1.68 -7.43
CA GLY A 133 -23.20 2.51 -6.73
C GLY A 133 -22.55 3.28 -5.59
N ARG A 134 -23.19 4.38 -5.19
CA ARG A 134 -22.82 5.21 -4.04
C ARG A 134 -24.11 5.64 -3.35
N ASP A 135 -24.09 5.66 -2.03
CA ASP A 135 -25.11 6.34 -1.23
C ASP A 135 -24.74 7.82 -1.09
N ALA A 136 -25.70 8.71 -1.34
CA ALA A 136 -25.46 10.15 -1.46
C ALA A 136 -25.77 10.94 -0.17
N ASP A 137 -26.36 10.31 0.85
CA ASP A 137 -26.76 10.97 2.10
C ASP A 137 -25.59 11.17 3.09
N THR A 138 -24.41 11.56 2.59
CA THR A 138 -23.30 12.04 3.44
C THR A 138 -22.50 13.12 2.73
#